data_AF-A0A972XVU3-F1
#
_entry.id   AF-A0A972XVU3-F1
#
_cell.length_a   1.000
_cell.length_b   1.000
_cell.length_c   1.000
_cell.angle_alpha   90.00
_cell.angle_beta   90.00
_cell.angle_gamma   90.00
#
_symmetry.space_group_name_H-M   'P 1'
#
loop_
_entity.id
_entity.type
_entity.pdbx_description
1 polymer ?
#
loop_
_entity_poly.entity_id
_entity_poly.type
_entity_poly.pdbx_seq_one_letter_code
_entity_poly.pdbx_strand_id
1 'polypeptide(L)' 'MTTPNNSISSISGTTLGTPLSPHATKVMLLGSGELGKEVLIALQRLGVETIATDRYENAPGQQVAHHARTIT' A
#
# COMPACT_ATOMS: atom_id res chain seq x y z
N MET A 1 -0.10 31.78 -38.59
CA MET A 1 -0.33 30.32 -38.55
C MET A 1 0.08 29.83 -37.19
N THR A 2 -0.92 29.51 -36.38
CA THR A 2 -0.83 29.15 -34.95
C THR A 2 -0.43 27.69 -34.78
N THR A 3 0.65 27.41 -34.05
CA THR A 3 0.87 26.06 -33.48
C THR A 3 0.01 25.91 -32.23
N PRO A 4 -0.80 24.83 -32.09
CA PRO A 4 -1.63 24.65 -30.90
C PRO A 4 -0.75 24.31 -29.69
N ASN A 5 -0.82 25.18 -28.68
CA ASN A 5 -0.23 24.98 -27.37
C ASN A 5 -1.15 24.05 -26.58
N ASN A 6 -0.86 22.74 -26.60
CA ASN A 6 -1.60 21.75 -25.83
C ASN A 6 -0.81 21.39 -24.57
N SER A 7 -0.59 22.37 -23.70
CA SER A 7 -0.22 22.18 -22.31
C SER A 7 -1.43 21.66 -21.53
N ILE A 8 -1.85 20.43 -21.84
CA ILE A 8 -2.65 19.64 -20.92
C ILE A 8 -1.71 19.34 -19.77
N SER A 9 -1.81 20.12 -18.70
CA SER A 9 -1.22 19.80 -17.40
C SER A 9 -1.49 18.32 -17.16
N SER A 10 -0.44 17.51 -17.20
CA SER A 10 -0.52 16.08 -16.93
C SER A 10 -1.35 15.94 -15.67
N ILE A 11 -2.57 15.42 -15.80
CA ILE A 11 -3.28 14.84 -14.68
C ILE A 11 -2.35 13.73 -14.22
N SER A 12 -1.44 14.06 -13.29
CA SER A 12 -0.62 13.11 -12.57
C SER A 12 -1.60 12.33 -11.69
N GLY A 13 -2.34 11.43 -12.34
CA GLY A 13 -3.11 10.43 -11.64
C GLY A 13 -2.11 9.64 -10.81
N THR A 14 -2.40 9.50 -9.52
CA THR A 14 -1.61 8.67 -8.63
C THR A 14 -1.56 7.26 -9.22
N THR A 15 -0.43 6.90 -9.82
CA THR A 15 -0.23 5.56 -10.39
C THR A 15 0.16 4.65 -9.23
N LEU A 16 -0.73 3.73 -8.87
CA LEU A 16 -0.41 2.68 -7.92
C LEU A 16 0.45 1.64 -8.64
N GLY A 17 1.62 1.37 -8.10
CA GLY A 17 2.48 0.30 -8.61
C GLY A 17 1.90 -1.08 -8.29
N THR A 18 2.44 -2.12 -8.91
CA THR A 18 2.05 -3.51 -8.62
C THR A 18 2.76 -4.00 -7.35
N PRO A 19 2.09 -4.74 -6.44
CA PRO A 19 2.75 -5.31 -5.27
C PRO A 19 3.95 -6.15 -5.67
N LEU A 20 5.00 -6.16 -4.84
CA LEU A 20 6.21 -6.97 -5.04
C LEU A 20 7.04 -6.58 -6.29
N SER A 21 6.71 -5.48 -6.96
CA SER A 21 7.52 -4.89 -8.04
C SER A 21 8.42 -3.76 -7.53
N PRO A 22 9.47 -3.36 -8.27
CA PRO A 22 10.33 -2.23 -7.88
C PRO A 22 9.59 -0.90 -7.68
N HIS A 23 8.44 -0.75 -8.35
CA HIS A 23 7.61 0.46 -8.28
C HIS A 23 6.39 0.29 -7.36
N ALA A 24 6.35 -0.77 -6.55
CA ALA A 24 5.24 -1.04 -5.64
C ALA A 24 4.96 0.13 -4.71
N THR A 25 3.69 0.52 -4.61
CA THR A 25 3.24 1.39 -3.51
C THR A 25 3.23 0.55 -2.23
N LYS A 26 4.02 0.94 -1.24
CA LYS A 26 4.17 0.21 0.04
C LYS A 26 3.48 0.96 1.18
N VAL A 27 2.73 0.25 2.00
CA VAL A 27 2.09 0.79 3.21
C VAL A 27 2.45 -0.06 4.42
N MET A 28 2.91 0.61 5.47
CA MET A 28 3.18 -0.01 6.77
C MET A 28 2.10 0.39 7.77
N LEU A 29 1.45 -0.61 8.38
CA LEU A 29 0.44 -0.43 9.40
C LEU A 29 1.05 -0.66 10.79
N LEU A 30 1.01 0.36 11.65
CA LEU A 30 1.46 0.31 13.03
C LEU A 30 0.26 0.02 13.94
N GLY A 31 0.16 -1.22 14.42
CA GLY A 31 -1.04 -1.75 15.06
C GLY A 31 -1.87 -2.56 14.07
N SER A 32 -1.72 -3.87 14.12
CA SER A 32 -2.28 -4.84 13.17
C SER A 32 -3.23 -5.82 13.86
N GLY A 33 -4.14 -5.28 14.68
CA GLY A 33 -5.28 -5.99 15.24
C GLY A 33 -6.37 -6.32 14.20
N GLU A 34 -7.58 -6.55 14.67
CA GLU A 34 -8.74 -7.00 13.89
C GLU A 34 -9.14 -5.96 12.83
N LEU A 35 -9.15 -4.68 13.21
CA LEU A 35 -9.41 -3.60 12.25
C LEU A 35 -8.29 -3.47 11.22
N GLY A 36 -7.05 -3.66 11.66
CA GLY A 36 -5.89 -3.61 10.79
C GLY A 36 -5.93 -4.67 9.70
N LYS A 37 -6.44 -5.86 10.01
CA LYS A 37 -6.66 -6.95 9.05
C LYS A 37 -7.54 -6.53 7.88
N GLU A 38 -8.69 -5.93 8.16
CA GLU A 38 -9.62 -5.48 7.10
C GLU A 38 -9.02 -4.36 6.24
N VAL A 39 -8.29 -3.42 6.86
CA VAL A 39 -7.58 -2.35 6.14
C VAL A 39 -6.50 -2.93 5.23
N LEU A 40 -5.71 -3.90 5.71
CA LEU A 40 -4.68 -4.55 4.91
C LEU A 40 -5.26 -5.35 3.75
N ILE A 41 -6.43 -5.98 3.93
CA ILE A 41 -7.15 -6.67 2.84
C ILE A 41 -7.61 -5.66 1.78
N ALA A 42 -8.15 -4.51 2.19
CA ALA A 42 -8.56 -3.46 1.26
C ALA A 42 -7.37 -2.92 0.45
N LEU A 43 -6.23 -2.69 1.09
CA LEU A 43 -5.00 -2.25 0.43
C LEU A 43 -4.47 -3.28 -0.58
N GLN A 44 -4.52 -4.57 -0.24
CA GLN A 44 -4.16 -5.64 -1.18
C GLN A 44 -5.05 -5.68 -2.41
N ARG A 45 -6.37 -5.47 -2.23
CA ARG A 45 -7.32 -5.37 -3.35
C ARG A 45 -7.02 -4.19 -4.28
N LEU A 46 -6.39 -3.14 -3.77
CA LEU A 46 -5.93 -1.98 -4.54
C LEU A 46 -4.56 -2.20 -5.19
N GLY A 47 -3.92 -3.35 -5.01
CA GLY A 47 -2.57 -3.60 -5.53
C GLY A 47 -1.48 -2.88 -4.73
N VAL A 48 -1.70 -2.60 -3.45
CA VAL A 48 -0.68 -2.03 -2.56
C VAL A 48 0.07 -3.17 -1.85
N GLU A 49 1.39 -3.04 -1.74
CA GLU A 49 2.21 -3.92 -0.92
C GLU A 49 2.08 -3.53 0.56
N THR A 50 1.73 -4.51 1.39
CA THR A 50 1.29 -4.28 2.77
C THR A 50 2.29 -4.86 3.78
N ILE A 51 2.63 -4.06 4.79
CA ILE A 51 3.55 -4.41 5.88
C ILE A 51 2.81 -4.23 7.20
N ALA A 52 2.60 -5.30 7.95
CA ALA A 52 1.92 -5.26 9.25
C ALA A 52 2.94 -5.25 10.39
N THR A 53 2.79 -4.31 11.32
CA THR A 53 3.68 -4.17 12.46
C THR A 53 2.91 -4.12 13.77
N ASP A 54 3.32 -4.93 14.74
CA ASP A 54 2.71 -4.97 16.08
C ASP A 54 3.72 -5.23 17.19
N ARG A 55 3.28 -5.10 18.45
CA ARG A 55 4.07 -5.41 19.64
C ARG A 55 4.15 -6.90 19.97
N TYR A 56 3.30 -7.71 19.34
CA TYR A 56 3.23 -9.15 19.56
C TYR A 56 3.26 -9.89 18.23
N GLU A 57 3.77 -11.12 18.25
CA GLU A 57 3.77 -11.99 17.08
C GLU A 57 2.36 -12.50 16.78
N ASN A 58 2.12 -12.81 15.52
CA ASN A 58 0.87 -13.40 15.01
C ASN A 58 -0.37 -12.52 15.17
N ALA A 59 -0.21 -11.20 15.18
CA ALA A 59 -1.33 -10.27 15.17
C ALA A 59 -2.26 -10.54 13.96
N PRO A 60 -3.59 -10.35 14.09
CA PRO A 60 -4.54 -10.68 13.03
C PRO A 60 -4.21 -10.10 11.65
N GLY A 61 -3.69 -8.86 11.61
CA GLY A 61 -3.24 -8.20 10.39
C GLY A 61 -1.90 -8.72 9.86
N GLN A 62 -1.02 -9.24 10.71
CA GLN A 62 0.25 -9.88 10.28
C GLN A 62 0.00 -11.14 9.46
N GLN A 63 -1.09 -11.87 9.74
CA GLN A 63 -1.45 -13.10 9.03
C GLN A 63 -1.88 -12.87 7.57
N VAL A 64 -2.30 -11.64 7.23
CA VAL A 64 -2.77 -11.30 5.88
C VAL A 64 -1.80 -10.41 5.11
N ALA A 65 -0.82 -9.80 5.75
CA ALA A 65 0.11 -8.86 5.11
C ALA A 65 1.17 -9.58 4.26
N HIS A 66 1.75 -8.88 3.27
CA HIS A 66 2.88 -9.40 2.50
C HIS A 66 4.13 -9.56 3.38
N HIS A 67 4.32 -8.64 4.32
CA HIS A 67 5.41 -8.68 5.31
C HIS A 67 4.86 -8.44 6.71
N ALA A 68 5.42 -9.12 7.71
CA ALA A 68 5.10 -8.95 9.11
C ALA A 68 6.35 -8.58 9.91
N ARG A 69 6.24 -7.62 10.83
CA ARG A 69 7.30 -7.25 11.77
C ARG A 69 6.74 -7.14 13.18
N THR A 70 7.37 -7.85 14.11
CA THR A 70 7.15 -7.62 15.53
C THR A 70 8.21 -6.66 16.04
N ILE A 71 7.78 -5.62 16.78
CA ILE A 71 8.71 -4.70 17.45
C ILE A 71 8.85 -5.17 18.89
N THR A 72 10.06 -5.63 19.21
CA THR A 72 10.54 -6.01 20.54
C THR A 72 11.51 -4.99 21.10
#